data_AF-A0A1J1E9W9-F1
#
_entry.id   AF-A0A1J1E9W9-F1
#
_cell.length_a   1.000
_cell.length_b   1.000
_cell.length_c   1.000
_cell.angle_alpha   90.00
_cell.angle_beta   90.00
_cell.angle_gamma   90.00
#
_symmetry.space_group_name_H-M   'P 1'
#
loop_
_entity.id
_entity.type
_entity.pdbx_description
1 polymer ?
#
loop_
_entity_poly.entity_id
_entity_poly.type
_entity_poly.pdbx_seq_one_letter_code
_entity_poly.pdbx_strand_id
1 'polypeptide(L)'
;MRVKSFKFTDSSNNDKNLGGTDVDGTIDHANNTITLELPSGVTMDTGAIANTVTLKPTIVLGGDDTTTVSPNTETSTQFTIDGSTAVEYTVTGADGMTKTYKITVSKASSSG
;
A
#
# COMPACT_ATOMS: atom_id res chain seq x y z
N MET A 1 18.49 3.67 -1.41
CA MET A 1 17.19 3.79 -0.73
C MET A 1 16.13 2.87 -1.33
N ARG A 2 15.26 2.27 -0.52
CA ARG A 2 14.13 1.45 -1.00
C ARG A 2 13.10 1.19 0.10
N VAL A 3 11.93 0.74 -0.31
CA VAL A 3 10.98 0.05 0.58
C VAL A 3 11.41 -1.42 0.69
N LYS A 4 11.56 -1.96 1.92
CA LYS A 4 11.86 -3.38 2.17
C LYS A 4 10.59 -4.22 2.20
N SER A 5 9.53 -3.71 2.82
CA SER A 5 8.20 -4.31 2.80
C SER A 5 7.13 -3.23 2.84
N PHE A 6 6.02 -3.50 2.18
CA PHE A 6 4.81 -2.69 2.23
C PHE A 6 3.65 -3.66 2.41
N LYS A 7 2.88 -3.51 3.48
CA LYS A 7 1.79 -4.42 3.83
C LYS A 7 0.56 -3.65 4.27
N PHE A 8 -0.62 -4.24 4.09
CA PHE A 8 -1.79 -3.88 4.87
C PHE A 8 -1.97 -4.96 5.93
N THR A 9 -1.64 -4.65 7.18
CA THR A 9 -1.85 -5.61 8.27
C THR A 9 -3.33 -5.66 8.63
N ASP A 10 -3.85 -6.86 8.91
CA ASP A 10 -5.26 -7.01 9.32
C ASP A 10 -5.50 -6.31 10.66
N SER A 11 -4.51 -6.34 11.58
CA SER A 11 -4.60 -5.66 12.87
C SER A 11 -4.70 -4.14 12.78
N SER A 12 -4.05 -3.49 11.81
CA SER A 12 -4.17 -2.04 11.62
C SER A 12 -5.39 -1.63 10.78
N ASN A 13 -6.08 -2.59 10.17
CA ASN A 13 -7.19 -2.39 9.24
C ASN A 13 -8.37 -3.31 9.57
N ASN A 14 -8.63 -3.52 10.86
CA ASN A 14 -9.53 -4.54 11.39
C ASN A 14 -11.00 -4.36 10.97
N ASP A 15 -11.40 -3.15 10.56
CA ASP A 15 -12.72 -2.84 10.02
C ASP A 15 -12.86 -3.10 8.51
N LYS A 16 -11.75 -3.40 7.82
CA LYS A 16 -11.71 -3.54 6.36
C LYS A 16 -11.91 -4.98 5.87
N ASN A 17 -12.00 -5.96 6.76
CA ASN A 17 -12.19 -7.37 6.38
C ASN A 17 -11.11 -7.85 5.38
N LEU A 18 -9.83 -7.84 5.80
CA LEU A 18 -8.71 -8.34 4.99
C LEU A 18 -8.60 -9.88 5.00
N GLY A 19 -9.67 -10.58 5.34
CA GLY A 19 -9.71 -12.05 5.33
C GLY A 19 -8.98 -12.71 6.50
N GLY A 20 -8.65 -11.94 7.55
CA GLY A 20 -7.98 -12.45 8.75
C GLY A 20 -6.48 -12.70 8.59
N THR A 21 -5.88 -12.18 7.53
CA THR A 21 -4.43 -12.26 7.25
C THR A 21 -3.93 -10.94 6.69
N ASP A 22 -2.65 -10.64 6.89
CA ASP A 22 -2.01 -9.48 6.28
C ASP A 22 -2.00 -9.60 4.75
N VAL A 23 -2.15 -8.46 4.06
CA VAL A 23 -1.95 -8.37 2.61
C VAL A 23 -0.54 -7.87 2.34
N ASP A 24 0.29 -8.76 1.80
CA ASP A 24 1.67 -8.46 1.42
C ASP A 24 1.73 -7.79 0.04
N GLY A 25 2.48 -6.69 -0.06
CA GLY A 25 2.76 -6.05 -1.34
C GLY A 25 3.90 -6.70 -2.10
N THR A 26 3.70 -6.90 -3.40
CA THR A 26 4.75 -7.34 -4.32
C THR A 26 5.53 -6.12 -4.78
N ILE A 27 6.83 -6.07 -4.43
CA ILE A 27 7.69 -4.91 -4.72
C ILE A 27 8.55 -5.19 -5.94
N ASP A 28 8.46 -4.31 -6.94
CA ASP A 28 9.37 -4.27 -8.08
C ASP A 28 10.29 -3.05 -7.96
N HIS A 29 11.55 -3.29 -7.57
CA HIS A 29 12.55 -2.23 -7.44
C HIS A 29 13.07 -1.69 -8.76
N ALA A 30 12.98 -2.46 -9.86
CA ALA A 30 13.44 -2.01 -11.16
C ALA A 30 12.46 -0.98 -11.74
N ASN A 31 11.17 -1.24 -11.57
CA ASN A 31 10.10 -0.35 -12.03
C ASN A 31 9.63 0.66 -10.97
N ASN A 32 10.10 0.54 -9.73
CA ASN A 32 9.65 1.32 -8.58
C ASN A 32 8.12 1.26 -8.41
N THR A 33 7.57 0.06 -8.48
CA THR A 33 6.14 -0.19 -8.26
C THR A 33 5.93 -1.15 -7.09
N ILE A 34 4.77 -1.04 -6.46
CA ILE A 34 4.30 -2.02 -5.47
C ILE A 34 2.85 -2.32 -5.79
N THR A 35 2.51 -3.60 -5.92
CA THR A 35 1.15 -4.04 -6.18
C THR A 35 0.62 -4.82 -5.00
N LEU A 36 -0.64 -4.59 -4.63
CA LEU A 36 -1.35 -5.32 -3.59
C LEU A 36 -2.69 -5.80 -4.14
N GLU A 37 -3.07 -7.03 -3.80
CA GLU A 37 -4.38 -7.60 -4.12
C GLU A 37 -5.16 -7.81 -2.82
N LEU A 38 -6.24 -7.05 -2.65
CA LEU A 38 -7.12 -7.19 -1.49
C LEU A 38 -8.07 -8.37 -1.67
N PRO A 39 -8.54 -9.01 -0.59
CA PRO A 39 -9.55 -10.05 -0.68
C PRO A 39 -10.86 -9.58 -1.33
N SER A 40 -11.56 -10.52 -1.96
CA SER A 40 -12.88 -10.28 -2.56
C SER A 40 -13.93 -9.83 -1.55
N GLY A 41 -13.73 -10.12 -0.25
CA GLY A 41 -14.59 -9.67 0.85
C GLY A 41 -14.27 -8.28 1.43
N VAL A 42 -13.22 -7.58 0.96
CA VAL A 42 -12.81 -6.30 1.57
C VAL A 42 -13.97 -5.31 1.67
N THR A 43 -14.14 -4.72 2.85
CA THR A 43 -15.13 -3.67 3.14
C THR A 43 -14.65 -2.37 2.50
N MET A 44 -15.38 -1.90 1.48
CA MET A 44 -15.10 -0.63 0.82
C MET A 44 -15.57 0.56 1.66
N ASP A 45 -14.95 1.72 1.44
CA ASP A 45 -15.42 2.96 2.05
C ASP A 45 -16.80 3.34 1.51
N THR A 46 -17.68 3.79 2.39
CA THR A 46 -18.96 4.37 1.99
C THR A 46 -18.78 5.85 1.68
N GLY A 47 -19.06 6.29 0.46
CA GLY A 47 -18.90 7.71 0.10
C GLY A 47 -19.13 8.02 -1.36
N ALA A 48 -18.85 9.27 -1.74
CA ALA A 48 -19.03 9.78 -3.11
C ALA A 48 -18.04 9.19 -4.13
N ILE A 49 -16.88 8.71 -3.68
CA ILE A 49 -15.86 8.11 -4.54
C ILE A 49 -16.03 6.60 -4.51
N ALA A 50 -16.63 6.07 -5.58
CA ALA A 50 -16.82 4.63 -5.74
C ALA A 50 -15.47 3.89 -5.78
N ASN A 51 -15.49 2.61 -5.39
CA ASN A 51 -14.34 1.69 -5.47
C ASN A 51 -13.10 2.18 -4.70
N THR A 52 -13.28 2.81 -3.55
CA THR A 52 -12.17 3.24 -2.70
C THR A 52 -12.17 2.51 -1.35
N VAL A 53 -10.97 2.40 -0.78
CA VAL A 53 -10.78 1.94 0.60
C VAL A 53 -9.67 2.76 1.25
N THR A 54 -9.89 3.17 2.49
CA THR A 54 -8.88 3.86 3.29
C THR A 54 -8.14 2.85 4.16
N LEU A 55 -6.85 2.66 3.90
CA LEU A 55 -6.00 1.69 4.59
C LEU A 55 -4.81 2.37 5.28
N LYS A 56 -4.29 1.71 6.31
CA LYS A 56 -3.04 2.04 7.00
C LYS A 56 -1.98 1.04 6.55
N PRO A 57 -1.02 1.46 5.69
CA PRO A 57 0.07 0.59 5.30
C PRO A 57 1.17 0.53 6.35
N THR A 58 1.65 -0.67 6.63
CA THR A 58 2.86 -0.92 7.41
C THR A 58 4.06 -0.98 6.47
N ILE A 59 4.98 -0.04 6.62
CA ILE A 59 6.11 0.16 5.72
C ILE A 59 7.41 -0.04 6.48
N VAL A 60 8.23 -0.98 6.02
CA VAL A 60 9.60 -1.15 6.51
C VAL A 60 10.55 -0.63 5.44
N LEU A 61 11.42 0.28 5.81
CA LEU A 61 12.43 0.85 4.91
C LEU A 61 13.66 -0.05 4.83
N GLY A 62 14.38 0.03 3.71
CA GLY A 62 15.60 -0.74 3.51
C GLY A 62 16.63 0.00 2.65
N GLY A 63 17.86 -0.53 2.64
CA GLY A 63 19.02 0.18 2.12
C GLY A 63 19.61 1.11 3.17
N ASP A 64 20.94 1.24 3.16
CA ASP A 64 21.72 1.67 4.33
C ASP A 64 21.41 3.12 4.77
N ASP A 65 20.94 3.97 3.86
CA ASP A 65 20.70 5.39 4.12
C ASP A 65 19.22 5.82 4.03
N THR A 66 18.25 4.91 3.92
CA THR A 66 16.84 5.34 3.83
C THR A 66 16.30 5.79 5.17
N THR A 67 15.93 7.07 5.30
CA THR A 67 15.54 7.66 6.59
C THR A 67 14.05 7.83 6.77
N THR A 68 13.32 8.13 5.69
CA THR A 68 11.89 8.47 5.79
C THR A 68 11.09 7.98 4.58
N VAL A 69 9.77 7.98 4.74
CA VAL A 69 8.79 7.75 3.66
C VAL A 69 7.60 8.68 3.83
N SER A 70 7.05 9.16 2.72
CA SER A 70 5.85 9.99 2.67
C SER A 70 4.89 9.50 1.57
N PRO A 71 3.61 9.20 1.87
CA PRO A 71 2.99 9.17 3.20
C PRO A 71 3.74 8.26 4.19
N ASN A 72 3.68 8.60 5.49
CA ASN A 72 4.39 7.83 6.52
C ASN A 72 3.68 6.49 6.78
N THR A 73 4.42 5.50 7.30
CA THR A 73 3.83 4.24 7.77
C THR A 73 2.67 4.49 8.74
N GLU A 74 1.65 3.62 8.71
CA GLU A 74 0.41 3.67 9.52
C GLU A 74 -0.46 4.92 9.30
N THR A 75 -0.11 5.77 8.33
CA THR A 75 -0.94 6.92 7.93
C THR A 75 -2.11 6.43 7.09
N SER A 76 -3.33 6.80 7.50
CA SER A 76 -4.54 6.47 6.74
C SER A 76 -4.47 7.08 5.35
N THR A 77 -4.55 6.23 4.33
CA THR A 77 -4.41 6.61 2.93
C THR A 77 -5.52 5.95 2.13
N GLN A 78 -6.20 6.73 1.28
CA GLN A 78 -7.24 6.21 0.40
C GLN A 78 -6.61 5.63 -0.87
N PHE A 79 -7.07 4.44 -1.25
CA PHE A 79 -6.68 3.75 -2.47
C PHE A 79 -7.91 3.49 -3.33
N THR A 80 -7.77 3.67 -4.65
CA THR A 80 -8.76 3.22 -5.63
C THR A 80 -8.47 1.78 -6.01
N ILE A 81 -9.50 0.94 -6.01
CA ILE A 81 -9.39 -0.50 -6.21
C ILE A 81 -9.68 -0.87 -7.66
N ASP A 82 -8.75 -0.51 -8.53
CA ASP A 82 -8.82 -0.78 -9.98
C ASP A 82 -7.52 -1.39 -10.56
N GLY A 83 -6.49 -1.59 -9.72
CA GLY A 83 -5.18 -2.13 -10.11
C GLY A 83 -4.29 -1.20 -10.93
N SER A 84 -4.70 0.04 -11.18
CA SER A 84 -4.03 0.97 -12.11
C SER A 84 -3.84 2.39 -11.58
N THR A 85 -4.75 2.88 -10.73
CA THR A 85 -4.67 4.17 -10.07
C THR A 85 -3.60 4.09 -8.99
N ALA A 86 -2.49 4.78 -9.23
CA ALA A 86 -1.34 4.76 -8.34
C ALA A 86 -1.45 5.82 -7.24
N VAL A 87 -1.14 5.42 -6.01
CA VAL A 87 -0.79 6.33 -4.92
C VAL A 87 0.73 6.36 -4.81
N GLU A 88 1.33 7.56 -4.77
CA GLU A 88 2.78 7.72 -4.76
C GLU A 88 3.33 7.76 -3.33
N TYR A 89 4.34 6.94 -3.06
CA TYR A 89 5.10 6.93 -1.82
C TYR A 89 6.55 7.29 -2.11
N THR A 90 7.03 8.39 -1.55
CA THR A 90 8.41 8.86 -1.75
C THR A 90 9.25 8.49 -0.54
N VAL A 91 10.29 7.69 -0.75
CA VAL A 91 11.33 7.44 0.25
C VAL A 91 12.47 8.44 0.08
N THR A 92 13.03 8.89 1.20
CA THR A 92 14.13 9.86 1.20
C THR A 92 15.34 9.28 1.94
N GLY A 93 16.52 9.43 1.35
CA GLY A 93 17.79 9.05 1.94
C GLY A 93 18.35 10.13 2.89
N ALA A 94 19.34 9.77 3.69
CA ALA A 94 20.05 10.68 4.59
C ALA A 94 20.77 11.83 3.84
N ASP A 95 21.12 11.60 2.58
CA ASP A 95 21.70 12.58 1.65
C ASP A 95 20.65 13.49 0.99
N GLY A 96 19.37 13.31 1.30
CA GLY A 96 18.26 14.06 0.72
C GLY A 96 17.83 13.57 -0.68
N MET A 97 18.47 12.55 -1.25
CA MET A 97 18.01 11.96 -2.50
C MET A 97 16.68 11.22 -2.28
N THR A 98 15.82 11.21 -3.29
CA THR A 98 14.49 10.61 -3.21
C THR A 98 14.26 9.52 -4.24
N LYS A 99 13.35 8.60 -3.92
CA LYS A 99 12.84 7.58 -4.84
C LYS A 99 11.34 7.42 -4.60
N THR A 100 10.55 7.52 -5.65
CA THR A 100 9.09 7.36 -5.59
C THR A 100 8.69 5.97 -6.03
N TYR A 101 7.86 5.31 -5.21
CA TYR A 101 7.19 4.06 -5.52
C TYR A 101 5.72 4.33 -5.86
N LYS A 102 5.25 3.74 -6.95
CA LYS A 102 3.83 3.78 -7.33
C LYS A 102 3.11 2.56 -6.78
N ILE A 103 2.16 2.80 -5.87
CA ILE A 103 1.40 1.74 -5.21
C ILE A 103 0.05 1.60 -5.92
N THR A 104 -0.24 0.44 -6.48
CA THR A 104 -1.56 0.12 -7.03
C THR A 104 -2.21 -1.01 -6.26
N VAL A 105 -3.53 -0.94 -6.14
CA VAL A 105 -4.31 -1.89 -5.35
C VAL A 105 -5.43 -2.45 -6.22
N SER A 106 -5.52 -3.77 -6.28
CA SER A 106 -6.62 -4.50 -6.93
C SER A 106 -7.43 -5.28 -5.90
N LYS A 107 -8.50 -5.91 -6.37
CA LYS A 107 -9.34 -6.82 -5.58
C LYS A 107 -9.32 -8.18 -6.25
N ALA A 108 -9.15 -9.24 -5.46
CA ALA A 108 -9.29 -10.61 -5.93
C ALA A 108 -10.71 -10.82 -6.49
N SER A 109 -10.79 -11.51 -7.62
CA SER A 109 -12.07 -11.93 -8.19
C SER A 109 -12.83 -12.80 -7.19
N SER A 110 -14.13 -12.53 -6.98
CA SER A 110 -14.98 -13.49 -6.29
C SER A 110 -15.15 -14.70 -7.19
N SER A 111 -14.58 -15.85 -6.82
CA SER A 111 -14.95 -17.13 -7.42
C SER A 111 -16.42 -17.39 -7.07
N GLY A 112 -17.30 -17.19 -8.04
CA GLY A 112 -18.70 -17.60 -7.99
C GLY A 112 -18.89 -19.06 -8.36
#